data_AF-A0A382P7R9-F1
#
_entry.id   AF-A0A382P7R9-F1
#
_cell.length_a   1.000
_cell.length_b   1.000
_cell.length_c   1.000
_cell.angle_alpha   90.00
_cell.angle_beta   90.00
_cell.angle_gamma   90.00
#
_symmetry.space_group_name_H-M   'P 1'
#
loop_
_entity.id
_entity.type
_entity.pdbx_description
1 polymer ?
#
loop_
_entity_poly.entity_id
_entity_poly.type
_entity_poly.pdbx_seq_one_letter_code
_entity_poly.pdbx_strand_id
1 'polypeptide(L)'
;VAIAREIGVSKATVSNYRKALRKEGLIKDKRRVSTGGGDWMVSRQLFDEIPCIAKFTERLKLDQLTPTEYTNRLYDICRTTGTHPDKIIETLESAEIIFSKFTEKYKAKNPELMRDRYNRSIRKFLAHNQITLPPNSKVMPSGTDSSGEYSRVRLDDNTVENCTAFLSKNYGDEWGLLFGIHHEIFARPATMLKWTPNVEIQYDEVDGKSYEYGVCSVLEKKTKKRYDKLIFQPTVLKHVKELSQNKPIIEGTQDMISAKYAGMLREYYVEIEKMERDQVYKKGVEAWMYSNRPIYTIRHSAALMWMRRTGFNLELVAKMGWDDTKTLSKFYARTTVNNIMQAGNCYYCRPPSAETN
;
A
#
# COMPACT_ATOMS: atom_id res chain seq x y z
N VAL A 1 26.08 18.76 28.12
CA VAL A 1 27.31 18.95 27.31
C VAL A 1 28.40 19.58 28.15
N ALA A 2 28.12 20.64 28.92
CA ALA A 2 29.04 21.22 29.90
C ALA A 2 29.63 20.18 30.87
N ILE A 3 28.77 19.45 31.61
CA ILE A 3 29.21 18.44 32.59
C ILE A 3 30.17 17.40 31.97
N ALA A 4 29.81 16.78 30.83
CA ALA A 4 30.65 15.75 30.22
C ALA A 4 32.08 16.24 29.87
N ARG A 5 32.21 17.51 29.48
CA ARG A 5 33.50 18.14 29.17
C ARG A 5 34.28 18.51 30.44
N GLU A 6 33.57 18.88 31.50
CA GLU A 6 34.14 19.26 32.81
C GLU A 6 34.69 18.04 33.58
N ILE A 7 34.04 16.88 33.46
CA ILE A 7 34.48 15.62 34.07
C ILE A 7 35.22 14.68 33.09
N GLY A 8 35.59 15.15 31.89
CA GLY A 8 36.45 14.41 30.96
C GLY A 8 35.88 13.09 30.41
N VAL A 9 34.56 12.92 30.37
CA VAL A 9 33.92 11.67 29.91
C VAL A 9 33.01 11.87 28.70
N SER A 10 32.72 10.78 27.99
CA SER A 10 31.83 10.82 26.84
C SER A 10 30.39 11.21 27.24
N LYS A 11 29.65 11.83 26.31
CA LYS A 11 28.23 12.15 26.49
C LYS A 11 27.39 10.89 26.77
N ALA A 12 27.77 9.75 26.18
CA ALA A 12 27.10 8.47 26.37
C ALA A 12 27.30 7.95 27.80
N THR A 13 28.51 8.09 28.35
CA THR A 13 28.84 7.70 29.74
C THR A 13 27.98 8.48 30.74
N VAL A 14 27.87 9.80 30.59
CA VAL A 14 27.01 10.64 31.45
C VAL A 14 25.53 10.25 31.32
N SER A 15 25.09 9.90 30.11
CA SER A 15 23.70 9.47 29.86
C SER A 15 23.39 8.14 30.54
N ASN A 16 24.29 7.16 30.45
CA ASN A 16 24.15 5.85 31.07
C ASN A 16 24.20 5.94 32.59
N TYR A 17 25.10 6.76 33.14
CA TYR A 17 25.17 7.01 34.58
C TYR A 17 23.87 7.63 35.12
N ARG A 18 23.29 8.61 34.40
CA ARG A 18 21.97 9.16 34.75
C ARG A 18 20.84 8.14 34.69
N LYS A 19 20.91 7.15 33.78
CA LYS A 19 19.92 6.06 33.72
C LYS A 19 20.06 5.13 34.93
N ALA A 20 21.29 4.79 35.32
CA ALA A 20 21.56 3.97 36.50
C ALA A 20 21.05 4.65 37.79
N LEU A 21 21.38 5.93 37.99
CA LEU A 21 20.91 6.70 39.15
C LEU A 21 19.38 6.82 39.23
N ARG A 22 18.67 6.85 38.09
CA ARG A 22 17.19 6.81 38.07
C ARG A 22 16.64 5.44 38.44
N LYS A 23 17.29 4.37 37.96
CA LYS A 23 16.90 2.99 38.27
C LYS A 23 17.03 2.70 39.78
N GLU A 24 18.00 3.33 40.43
CA GLU A 24 18.21 3.26 41.89
C GLU A 24 17.40 4.29 42.69
N GLY A 25 16.57 5.11 42.04
CA GLY A 25 15.71 6.11 42.71
C GLY A 25 16.46 7.32 43.28
N LEU A 26 17.78 7.42 43.06
CA LEU A 26 18.64 8.48 43.61
C LEU A 26 18.41 9.84 42.95
N ILE A 27 17.87 9.87 41.73
CA ILE A 27 17.42 11.09 41.06
C ILE A 27 16.01 10.89 40.49
N LYS A 28 15.12 11.86 40.75
CA LYS A 28 13.76 11.87 40.19
C LYS A 28 13.81 12.04 38.67
N ASP A 29 12.87 11.39 37.97
CA ASP A 29 12.64 11.71 36.57
C ASP A 29 12.23 13.18 36.46
N LYS A 30 13.13 14.02 35.94
CA LYS A 30 12.75 15.34 35.44
C LYS A 30 11.86 15.10 34.22
N ARG A 31 10.55 14.94 34.45
CA ARG A 31 9.54 15.12 33.42
C ARG A 31 9.78 16.51 32.83
N ARG A 32 9.99 16.56 31.52
CA ARG A 32 10.04 17.85 30.81
C ARG A 32 8.67 18.47 30.99
N VAL A 33 8.55 19.48 31.85
CA VAL A 33 7.35 20.31 31.91
C VAL A 33 7.26 21.02 30.57
N SER A 34 6.21 20.73 29.81
CA SER A 34 5.95 21.44 28.56
C SER A 34 5.60 22.89 28.91
N THR A 35 6.36 23.84 28.37
CA THR A 35 5.98 25.25 28.39
C THR A 35 4.79 25.43 27.44
N GLY A 36 3.58 25.23 27.97
CA GLY A 36 2.32 25.53 27.28
C GLY A 36 1.28 24.40 27.21
N GLY A 37 1.53 23.18 27.71
CA GLY A 37 0.49 22.16 27.81
C GLY A 37 0.80 21.02 28.78
N GLY A 38 -0.19 20.14 28.98
CA GLY A 38 -0.17 19.13 30.04
C GLY A 38 0.90 18.04 29.88
N ASP A 39 1.17 17.29 30.95
CA ASP A 39 2.18 16.21 31.02
C ASP A 39 2.06 15.17 29.88
N TRP A 40 0.88 15.01 29.32
CA TRP A 40 0.61 14.15 28.15
C TRP A 40 1.39 14.57 26.89
N MET A 41 1.83 15.83 26.76
CA MET A 41 2.60 16.29 25.60
C MET A 41 4.03 15.71 25.52
N VAL A 42 4.53 15.19 26.63
CA VAL A 42 5.88 14.59 26.73
C VAL A 42 5.85 13.08 26.95
N SER A 43 4.70 12.51 27.32
CA SER A 43 4.52 11.08 27.50
C SER A 43 3.33 10.58 26.72
N ARG A 44 3.59 9.66 25.80
CA ARG A 44 2.52 9.04 25.01
C ARG A 44 1.57 8.21 25.88
N GLN A 45 2.08 7.52 26.88
CA GLN A 45 1.27 6.72 27.80
C GLN A 45 0.21 7.59 28.49
N LEU A 46 0.61 8.78 28.96
CA LEU A 46 -0.30 9.72 29.59
C LEU A 46 -1.36 10.27 28.62
N PHE A 47 -1.05 10.40 27.33
CA PHE A 47 -2.06 10.75 26.33
C PHE A 47 -3.08 9.64 26.10
N ASP A 48 -2.63 8.38 26.07
CA ASP A 48 -3.51 7.22 25.89
C ASP A 48 -4.43 6.99 27.12
N GLU A 49 -4.02 7.45 28.31
CA GLU A 49 -4.81 7.42 29.55
C GLU A 49 -5.91 8.48 29.61
N ILE A 50 -5.90 9.50 28.73
CA ILE A 50 -6.93 10.55 28.73
C ILE A 50 -8.30 9.90 28.44
N PRO A 51 -9.36 10.17 29.23
CA PRO A 51 -10.63 9.42 29.13
C PRO A 51 -11.24 9.36 27.73
N CYS A 52 -11.22 10.46 26.97
CA CYS A 52 -11.75 10.48 25.60
C CYS A 52 -10.89 9.65 24.62
N ILE A 53 -9.57 9.58 24.84
CA ILE A 53 -8.64 8.78 24.03
C ILE A 53 -8.73 7.29 24.41
N ALA A 54 -8.83 6.97 25.69
CA ALA A 54 -9.01 5.61 26.18
C ALA A 54 -10.31 5.00 25.64
N LYS A 55 -11.43 5.72 25.76
CA LYS A 55 -12.73 5.30 25.19
C LYS A 55 -12.65 5.08 23.68
N PHE A 56 -12.01 6.00 22.96
CA PHE A 56 -11.82 5.87 21.52
C PHE A 56 -10.95 4.65 21.16
N THR A 57 -9.90 4.38 21.95
CA THR A 57 -9.01 3.22 21.77
C THR A 57 -9.77 1.91 21.92
N GLU A 58 -10.60 1.78 22.95
CA GLU A 58 -11.47 0.61 23.12
C GLU A 58 -12.47 0.47 21.98
N ARG A 59 -13.06 1.57 21.51
CA ARG A 59 -13.94 1.51 20.35
C ARG A 59 -13.23 1.03 19.08
N LEU A 60 -12.00 1.48 18.84
CA LEU A 60 -11.21 1.02 17.69
C LEU A 60 -10.95 -0.49 17.77
N LYS A 61 -10.69 -1.04 18.97
CA LYS A 61 -10.54 -2.49 19.17
C LYS A 61 -11.83 -3.24 18.85
N LEU A 62 -12.98 -2.74 19.32
CA LEU A 62 -14.29 -3.33 19.03
C LEU A 62 -14.59 -3.32 17.52
N ASP A 63 -14.21 -2.26 16.82
CA ASP A 63 -14.30 -2.16 15.35
C ASP A 63 -13.24 -3.02 14.61
N GLN A 64 -12.45 -3.83 15.32
CA GLN A 64 -11.35 -4.64 14.78
C GLN A 64 -10.28 -3.84 14.03
N LEU A 65 -9.98 -2.63 14.51
CA LEU A 65 -8.94 -1.76 13.95
C LEU A 65 -7.72 -1.68 14.85
N THR A 66 -6.57 -1.41 14.25
CA THR A 66 -5.32 -1.17 14.96
C THR A 66 -5.34 0.23 15.60
N PRO A 67 -5.44 0.37 16.94
CA PRO A 67 -5.68 1.67 17.55
C PRO A 67 -4.56 2.69 17.31
N THR A 68 -3.31 2.20 17.31
CA THR A 68 -2.11 3.02 17.11
C THR A 68 -2.08 3.73 15.75
N GLU A 69 -2.75 3.21 14.72
CA GLU A 69 -2.84 3.90 13.42
C GLU A 69 -3.60 5.23 13.51
N TYR A 70 -4.54 5.33 14.46
CA TYR A 70 -5.41 6.47 14.66
C TYR A 70 -4.92 7.36 15.80
N THR A 71 -4.63 6.77 16.96
CA THR A 71 -4.24 7.52 18.16
C THR A 71 -2.87 8.19 18.03
N ASN A 72 -1.94 7.62 17.25
CA ASN A 72 -0.67 8.30 16.93
C ASN A 72 -0.92 9.63 16.20
N ARG A 73 -1.88 9.65 15.27
CA ARG A 73 -2.19 10.86 14.48
C ARG A 73 -2.92 11.90 15.30
N LEU A 74 -3.83 11.47 16.18
CA LEU A 74 -4.46 12.36 17.15
C LEU A 74 -3.43 12.96 18.10
N TYR A 75 -2.49 12.16 18.59
CA TYR A 75 -1.40 12.63 19.45
C TYR A 75 -0.55 13.70 18.73
N ASP A 76 -0.16 13.45 17.48
CA ASP A 76 0.58 14.42 16.67
C ASP A 76 -0.19 15.74 16.47
N ILE A 77 -1.50 15.68 16.21
CA ILE A 77 -2.38 16.86 16.09
C ILE A 77 -2.40 17.65 17.39
N CYS A 78 -2.69 16.98 18.51
CA CYS A 78 -2.79 17.59 19.84
C CYS A 78 -1.46 18.22 20.25
N ARG A 79 -0.35 17.47 20.10
CA ARG A 79 0.99 17.92 20.46
C ARG A 79 1.48 19.08 19.60
N THR A 80 1.19 19.07 18.29
CA THR A 80 1.62 20.15 17.37
C THR A 80 0.86 21.45 17.64
N THR A 81 -0.41 21.34 18.04
CA THR A 81 -1.26 22.50 18.34
C THR A 81 -1.14 22.95 19.80
N GLY A 82 -0.64 22.10 20.70
CA GLY A 82 -0.62 22.35 22.15
C GLY A 82 -2.01 22.21 22.78
N THR A 83 -2.91 21.44 22.17
CA THR A 83 -4.33 21.41 22.52
C THR A 83 -4.71 20.08 23.15
N HIS A 84 -5.41 20.10 24.29
CA HIS A 84 -5.94 18.90 24.92
C HIS A 84 -6.97 18.22 24.00
N PRO A 85 -7.00 16.88 23.88
CA PRO A 85 -7.93 16.19 22.98
C PRO A 85 -9.41 16.45 23.29
N ASP A 86 -9.79 16.77 24.55
CA ASP A 86 -11.18 17.16 24.87
C ASP A 86 -11.63 18.41 24.10
N LYS A 87 -10.73 19.34 23.80
CA LYS A 87 -11.06 20.54 23.00
C LYS A 87 -11.44 20.20 21.57
N ILE A 88 -10.94 19.08 21.02
CA ILE A 88 -11.31 18.61 19.67
C ILE A 88 -12.78 18.17 19.63
N ILE A 89 -13.33 17.70 20.76
CA ILE A 89 -14.69 17.14 20.83
C ILE A 89 -15.71 18.09 21.47
N GLU A 90 -15.37 19.37 21.68
CA GLU A 90 -16.33 20.36 22.18
C GLU A 90 -17.37 20.73 21.12
N THR A 91 -16.91 21.06 19.91
CA THR A 91 -17.77 21.40 18.76
C THR A 91 -17.05 21.07 17.46
N LEU A 92 -17.81 20.97 16.35
CA LEU A 92 -17.23 20.83 15.02
C LEU A 92 -16.28 22.00 14.69
N GLU A 93 -16.69 23.23 15.00
CA GLU A 93 -15.89 24.44 14.76
C GLU A 93 -14.56 24.40 15.52
N SER A 94 -14.57 23.99 16.80
CA SER A 94 -13.34 23.82 17.58
C SER A 94 -12.39 22.81 16.92
N ALA A 95 -12.93 21.68 16.46
CA ALA A 95 -12.15 20.68 15.74
C ALA A 95 -11.55 21.23 14.44
N GLU A 96 -12.32 21.99 13.65
CA GLU A 96 -11.86 22.61 12.40
C GLU A 96 -10.77 23.65 12.63
N ILE A 97 -10.88 24.48 13.67
CA ILE A 97 -9.85 25.46 14.05
C ILE A 97 -8.56 24.74 14.45
N ILE A 98 -8.65 23.71 15.30
CA ILE A 98 -7.49 22.94 15.76
C ILE A 98 -6.81 22.24 14.57
N PHE A 99 -7.60 21.62 13.70
CA PHE A 99 -7.06 20.90 12.55
C PHE A 99 -6.45 21.82 11.49
N SER A 100 -7.00 23.02 11.30
CA SER A 100 -6.43 24.04 10.43
C SER A 100 -5.08 24.52 10.95
N LYS A 101 -4.98 24.84 12.25
CA LYS A 101 -3.70 25.18 12.91
C LYS A 101 -2.67 24.07 12.81
N PHE A 102 -3.10 22.82 12.98
CA PHE A 102 -2.24 21.66 12.75
C PHE A 102 -1.72 21.62 11.31
N THR A 103 -2.63 21.76 10.35
CA THR A 103 -2.32 21.73 8.91
C THR A 103 -1.27 22.75 8.52
N GLU A 104 -1.40 24.00 8.97
CA GLU A 104 -0.45 25.07 8.66
C GLU A 104 0.94 24.72 9.18
N LYS A 105 1.05 24.34 10.47
CA LYS A 105 2.33 23.94 11.08
C LYS A 105 2.92 22.69 10.44
N TYR A 106 2.07 21.73 10.05
CA TYR A 106 2.51 20.49 9.43
C TYR A 106 3.04 20.72 8.01
N LYS A 107 2.33 21.48 7.18
CA LYS A 107 2.74 21.81 5.81
C LYS A 107 4.03 22.63 5.77
N ALA A 108 4.19 23.58 6.69
CA ALA A 108 5.43 24.37 6.79
C ALA A 108 6.68 23.48 7.01
N LYS A 109 6.52 22.34 7.69
CA LYS A 109 7.60 21.38 7.96
C LYS A 109 7.68 20.23 6.95
N ASN A 110 6.55 19.87 6.33
CA ASN A 110 6.39 18.69 5.50
C ASN A 110 5.52 19.00 4.26
N PRO A 111 5.99 19.88 3.35
CA PRO A 111 5.15 20.37 2.24
C PRO A 111 4.67 19.23 1.31
N GLU A 112 5.45 18.15 1.23
CA GLU A 112 5.22 17.04 0.30
C GLU A 112 4.52 15.81 0.94
N LEU A 113 4.22 15.84 2.24
CA LEU A 113 3.60 14.70 2.93
C LEU A 113 2.07 14.80 2.91
N MET A 114 1.44 13.72 2.46
CA MET A 114 -0.03 13.56 2.44
C MET A 114 -0.63 13.56 3.85
N ARG A 115 -1.85 14.07 3.97
CA ARG A 115 -2.55 14.27 5.26
C ARG A 115 -3.72 13.32 5.47
N ASP A 116 -4.02 12.45 4.50
CA ASP A 116 -5.06 11.41 4.58
C ASP A 116 -5.19 10.69 5.91
N ARG A 117 -4.06 10.27 6.49
CA ARG A 117 -4.06 9.52 7.74
C ARG A 117 -4.51 10.39 8.91
N TYR A 118 -4.16 11.68 8.91
CA TYR A 118 -4.65 12.64 9.88
C TYR A 118 -6.14 12.92 9.68
N ASN A 119 -6.58 13.18 8.44
CA ASN A 119 -7.99 13.37 8.08
C ASN A 119 -8.85 12.19 8.54
N ARG A 120 -8.43 10.96 8.23
CA ARG A 120 -9.12 9.73 8.66
C ARG A 120 -9.20 9.62 10.18
N SER A 121 -8.10 9.94 10.88
CA SER A 121 -8.04 9.79 12.33
C SER A 121 -8.94 10.78 13.05
N ILE A 122 -8.88 12.06 12.68
CA ILE A 122 -9.72 13.09 13.31
C ILE A 122 -11.20 12.89 12.97
N ARG A 123 -11.56 12.57 11.71
CA ARG A 123 -12.95 12.29 11.34
C ARG A 123 -13.53 11.11 12.12
N LYS A 124 -12.75 10.05 12.31
CA LYS A 124 -13.21 8.89 13.09
C LYS A 124 -13.34 9.20 14.58
N PHE A 125 -12.46 10.03 15.12
CA PHE A 125 -12.55 10.50 16.50
C PHE A 125 -13.77 11.37 16.75
N LEU A 126 -14.06 12.30 15.83
CA LEU A 126 -15.26 13.15 15.89
C LEU A 126 -16.55 12.33 15.75
N ALA A 127 -16.60 11.40 14.80
CA ALA A 127 -17.75 10.50 14.62
C ALA A 127 -18.00 9.63 15.86
N HIS A 128 -16.95 9.12 16.52
CA HIS A 128 -17.08 8.38 17.77
C HIS A 128 -17.71 9.21 18.89
N ASN A 129 -17.38 10.50 18.95
CA ASN A 129 -17.92 11.46 19.91
C ASN A 129 -19.18 12.17 19.39
N GLN A 130 -19.89 11.57 18.43
CA GLN A 130 -21.18 12.05 17.91
C GLN A 130 -21.14 13.46 17.26
N ILE A 131 -19.96 13.92 16.81
CA ILE A 131 -19.82 15.14 16.04
C ILE A 131 -19.90 14.79 14.55
N THR A 132 -20.99 15.19 13.92
CA THR A 132 -21.23 14.96 12.49
C THR A 132 -20.42 15.93 11.64
N LEU A 133 -19.57 15.40 10.76
CA LEU A 133 -18.92 16.21 9.72
C LEU A 133 -19.77 16.23 8.44
N PRO A 134 -19.85 17.38 7.75
CA PRO A 134 -20.39 17.40 6.40
C PRO A 134 -19.54 16.50 5.48
N PRO A 135 -20.15 15.74 4.54
CA PRO A 135 -19.43 14.88 3.61
C PRO A 135 -18.30 15.62 2.87
N ASN A 136 -18.57 16.88 2.49
CA ASN A 136 -17.69 17.74 1.70
C ASN A 136 -16.87 18.73 2.55
N SER A 137 -16.54 18.40 3.80
CA SER A 137 -15.68 19.26 4.63
C SER A 137 -14.37 19.58 3.89
N LYS A 138 -14.10 20.88 3.67
CA LYS A 138 -12.85 21.35 3.04
C LYS A 138 -11.66 21.27 3.98
N VAL A 139 -11.91 21.36 5.30
CA VAL A 139 -10.87 21.35 6.34
C VAL A 139 -10.40 19.93 6.62
N MET A 140 -11.35 18.99 6.72
CA MET A 140 -11.10 17.57 6.98
C MET A 140 -11.73 16.72 5.87
N PRO A 141 -11.19 16.71 4.64
CA PRO A 141 -11.81 16.01 3.51
C PRO A 141 -11.86 14.49 3.69
N SER A 142 -12.83 13.84 3.06
CA SER A 142 -12.99 12.38 3.07
C SER A 142 -12.30 11.80 1.87
N GLY A 143 -11.51 10.76 2.08
CA GLY A 143 -10.92 9.97 1.00
C GLY A 143 -9.40 9.88 1.12
N THR A 144 -8.80 9.63 -0.04
CA THR A 144 -7.35 9.61 -0.21
C THR A 144 -6.95 10.77 -1.10
N ASP A 145 -5.90 11.50 -0.71
CA ASP A 145 -5.17 12.51 -1.45
C ASP A 145 -4.59 11.92 -2.75
N SER A 146 -4.45 10.59 -2.84
CA SER A 146 -4.13 9.92 -4.11
C SER A 146 -5.32 9.97 -5.08
N SER A 147 -5.06 10.61 -6.22
CA SER A 147 -5.96 10.89 -7.33
C SER A 147 -5.85 9.88 -8.47
N GLY A 148 -5.17 8.75 -8.26
CA GLY A 148 -4.94 7.76 -9.31
C GLY A 148 -3.70 8.03 -10.14
N GLU A 149 -2.68 8.66 -9.55
CA GLU A 149 -1.44 9.07 -10.22
C GLU A 149 -0.71 7.92 -10.93
N TYR A 150 -0.97 6.69 -10.50
CA TYR A 150 -0.34 5.47 -11.00
C TYR A 150 -1.26 4.63 -11.88
N SER A 151 -2.41 5.18 -12.32
CA SER A 151 -3.35 4.47 -13.20
C SER A 151 -2.79 4.21 -14.60
N ARG A 152 -1.60 4.73 -14.92
CA ARG A 152 -0.88 4.56 -16.19
C ARG A 152 0.24 3.54 -16.13
N VAL A 153 0.60 3.08 -14.92
CA VAL A 153 1.65 2.07 -14.72
C VAL A 153 1.24 0.78 -15.43
N ARG A 154 1.93 0.43 -16.51
CA ARG A 154 1.63 -0.74 -17.33
C ARG A 154 2.84 -1.22 -18.12
N LEU A 155 2.83 -2.53 -18.38
CA LEU A 155 3.68 -3.19 -19.37
C LEU A 155 2.76 -3.64 -20.51
N ASP A 156 3.20 -3.50 -21.75
CA ASP A 156 2.56 -4.15 -22.90
C ASP A 156 2.88 -5.65 -22.92
N ASP A 157 2.19 -6.40 -23.77
CA ASP A 157 2.24 -7.86 -23.78
C ASP A 157 3.64 -8.37 -24.16
N ASN A 158 4.30 -7.73 -25.13
CA ASN A 158 5.69 -8.04 -25.52
C ASN A 158 6.66 -7.83 -24.35
N THR A 159 6.50 -6.74 -23.59
CA THR A 159 7.31 -6.46 -22.41
C THR A 159 7.09 -7.49 -21.30
N VAL A 160 5.87 -8.00 -21.14
CA VAL A 160 5.59 -9.07 -20.16
C VAL A 160 6.27 -10.38 -20.57
N GLU A 161 6.19 -10.74 -21.85
CA GLU A 161 6.88 -11.93 -22.39
C GLU A 161 8.39 -11.83 -22.25
N ASN A 162 8.95 -10.68 -22.64
CA ASN A 162 10.38 -10.40 -22.53
C ASN A 162 10.84 -10.40 -21.07
N CYS A 163 10.03 -9.93 -20.12
CA CYS A 163 10.37 -9.99 -18.69
C CYS A 163 10.45 -11.42 -18.19
N THR A 164 9.49 -12.27 -18.58
CA THR A 164 9.50 -13.71 -18.24
C THR A 164 10.78 -14.37 -18.75
N ALA A 165 11.13 -14.15 -20.01
CA ALA A 165 12.35 -14.67 -20.62
C ALA A 165 13.62 -14.11 -19.97
N PHE A 166 13.66 -12.81 -19.67
CA PHE A 166 14.77 -12.14 -18.99
C PHE A 166 15.03 -12.76 -17.61
N LEU A 167 13.98 -12.96 -16.81
CA LEU A 167 14.11 -13.52 -15.47
C LEU A 167 14.53 -15.00 -15.52
N SER A 168 13.93 -15.80 -16.40
CA SER A 168 14.35 -17.18 -16.65
C SER A 168 15.84 -17.27 -16.98
N LYS A 169 16.29 -16.47 -17.96
CA LYS A 169 17.67 -16.49 -18.47
C LYS A 169 18.70 -16.05 -17.44
N ASN A 170 18.42 -15.00 -16.67
CA ASN A 170 19.41 -14.39 -15.78
C ASN A 170 19.35 -14.90 -14.33
N TYR A 171 18.19 -15.44 -13.91
CA TYR A 171 17.94 -15.76 -12.50
C TYR A 171 17.39 -17.16 -12.26
N GLY A 172 16.97 -17.87 -13.30
CA GLY A 172 16.40 -19.22 -13.25
C GLY A 172 14.90 -19.24 -13.57
N ASP A 173 14.44 -20.35 -14.16
CA ASP A 173 13.08 -20.49 -14.70
C ASP A 173 11.98 -20.28 -13.67
N GLU A 174 12.23 -20.66 -12.42
CA GLU A 174 11.35 -20.41 -11.28
C GLU A 174 10.99 -18.93 -11.08
N TRP A 175 11.91 -18.00 -11.39
CA TRP A 175 11.68 -16.55 -11.28
C TRP A 175 10.90 -15.99 -12.45
N GLY A 176 11.18 -16.49 -13.66
CA GLY A 176 10.35 -16.21 -14.84
C GLY A 176 8.91 -16.68 -14.61
N LEU A 177 8.75 -17.90 -14.09
CA LEU A 177 7.47 -18.49 -13.76
C LEU A 177 6.74 -17.73 -12.65
N LEU A 178 7.44 -17.34 -11.58
CA LEU A 178 6.88 -16.49 -10.52
C LEU A 178 6.30 -15.20 -11.12
N PHE A 179 7.05 -14.54 -12.02
CA PHE A 179 6.59 -13.32 -12.68
C PHE A 179 5.38 -13.56 -13.60
N GLY A 180 5.45 -14.56 -14.47
CA GLY A 180 4.37 -14.88 -15.40
C GLY A 180 3.06 -15.18 -14.65
N ILE A 181 3.12 -16.02 -13.61
CA ILE A 181 1.95 -16.29 -12.77
C ILE A 181 1.51 -15.02 -12.03
N HIS A 182 2.43 -14.24 -11.45
CA HIS A 182 2.08 -13.04 -10.72
C HIS A 182 1.35 -12.01 -11.60
N HIS A 183 1.76 -11.90 -12.87
CA HIS A 183 1.09 -11.05 -13.85
C HIS A 183 -0.27 -11.63 -14.26
N GLU A 184 -0.40 -12.94 -14.49
CA GLU A 184 -1.69 -13.56 -14.81
C GLU A 184 -2.71 -13.46 -13.66
N ILE A 185 -2.33 -13.76 -12.41
CA ILE A 185 -3.28 -13.79 -11.29
C ILE A 185 -3.38 -12.46 -10.53
N PHE A 186 -2.46 -11.53 -10.76
CA PHE A 186 -2.39 -10.18 -10.16
C PHE A 186 -2.62 -10.11 -8.64
N ALA A 187 -2.18 -11.13 -7.90
CA ALA A 187 -2.28 -11.15 -6.44
C ALA A 187 -1.49 -9.99 -5.81
N ARG A 188 -1.88 -9.55 -4.60
CA ARG A 188 -1.05 -8.59 -3.86
C ARG A 188 0.34 -9.18 -3.61
N PRO A 189 1.43 -8.39 -3.59
CA PRO A 189 2.78 -8.91 -3.39
C PRO A 189 2.92 -9.84 -2.17
N ALA A 190 2.40 -9.43 -1.02
CA ALA A 190 2.46 -10.25 0.20
C ALA A 190 1.68 -11.58 0.10
N THR A 191 0.66 -11.63 -0.76
CA THR A 191 -0.10 -12.84 -1.05
C THR A 191 0.68 -13.71 -2.03
N MET A 192 1.17 -13.13 -3.14
CA MET A 192 1.92 -13.84 -4.19
C MET A 192 3.18 -14.53 -3.63
N LEU A 193 3.97 -13.82 -2.83
CA LEU A 193 5.23 -14.35 -2.27
C LEU A 193 5.03 -15.48 -1.25
N LYS A 194 3.79 -15.76 -0.86
CA LYS A 194 3.39 -16.86 0.04
C LYS A 194 2.42 -17.84 -0.64
N TRP A 195 2.09 -17.58 -1.90
CA TRP A 195 1.13 -18.39 -2.60
C TRP A 195 1.76 -19.72 -2.96
N THR A 196 0.99 -20.78 -2.79
CA THR A 196 1.34 -22.12 -3.20
C THR A 196 0.40 -22.49 -4.36
N PRO A 197 0.91 -22.98 -5.50
CA PRO A 197 0.11 -23.27 -6.67
C PRO A 197 -1.00 -24.28 -6.34
N ASN A 198 -2.21 -23.92 -6.72
CA ASN A 198 -3.41 -24.73 -6.61
C ASN A 198 -4.23 -24.56 -7.90
N VAL A 199 -3.58 -24.87 -9.01
CA VAL A 199 -4.09 -24.59 -10.36
C VAL A 199 -4.75 -25.84 -10.92
N GLU A 200 -6.00 -25.69 -11.33
CA GLU A 200 -6.74 -26.68 -12.11
C GLU A 200 -6.74 -26.25 -13.58
N ILE A 201 -6.43 -27.18 -14.49
CA ILE A 201 -6.46 -26.91 -15.94
C ILE A 201 -7.85 -27.23 -16.48
N GLN A 202 -8.42 -26.27 -17.21
CA GLN A 202 -9.75 -26.35 -17.80
C GLN A 202 -9.69 -26.01 -19.29
N TYR A 203 -10.75 -26.37 -20.01
CA TYR A 203 -10.92 -26.12 -21.44
C TYR A 203 -12.31 -25.58 -21.69
N ASP A 204 -12.42 -24.54 -22.51
CA ASP A 204 -13.70 -24.02 -22.98
C ASP A 204 -13.68 -23.81 -24.50
N GLU A 205 -14.84 -23.97 -25.14
CA GLU A 205 -15.01 -23.68 -26.56
C GLU A 205 -15.54 -22.26 -26.78
N VAL A 206 -14.83 -21.49 -27.62
CA VAL A 206 -15.23 -20.14 -28.05
C VAL A 206 -15.08 -20.04 -29.55
N ASP A 207 -16.16 -19.66 -30.25
CA ASP A 207 -16.19 -19.52 -31.71
C ASP A 207 -15.63 -20.76 -32.45
N GLY A 208 -15.90 -21.97 -31.93
CA GLY A 208 -15.46 -23.25 -32.50
C GLY A 208 -13.99 -23.61 -32.27
N LYS A 209 -13.29 -22.87 -31.40
CA LYS A 209 -11.92 -23.16 -30.96
C LYS A 209 -11.90 -23.52 -29.48
N SER A 210 -11.19 -24.58 -29.12
CA SER A 210 -10.95 -24.95 -27.72
C SER A 210 -9.78 -24.14 -27.16
N TYR A 211 -10.01 -23.46 -26.03
CA TYR A 211 -9.02 -22.68 -25.31
C TYR A 211 -8.69 -23.35 -23.98
N GLU A 212 -7.41 -23.59 -23.75
CA GLU A 212 -6.89 -24.10 -22.48
C GLU A 212 -6.62 -22.94 -21.51
N TYR A 213 -6.98 -23.13 -20.24
CA TYR A 213 -6.68 -22.15 -19.20
C TYR A 213 -6.53 -22.77 -17.82
N GLY A 214 -5.87 -22.04 -16.92
CA GLY A 214 -5.68 -22.44 -15.53
C GLY A 214 -6.59 -21.64 -14.62
N VAL A 215 -7.24 -22.32 -13.68
CA VAL A 215 -8.04 -21.70 -12.60
C VAL A 215 -7.34 -21.93 -11.28
N CYS A 216 -7.19 -20.89 -10.46
CA CYS A 216 -6.68 -21.05 -9.11
C CYS A 216 -7.37 -20.12 -8.11
N SER A 217 -7.28 -20.46 -6.83
CA SER A 217 -7.98 -19.72 -5.79
C SER A 217 -7.01 -19.06 -4.81
N VAL A 218 -7.10 -17.73 -4.69
CA VAL A 218 -6.16 -16.89 -3.93
C VAL A 218 -6.85 -16.25 -2.74
N LEU A 219 -6.34 -16.50 -1.52
CA LEU A 219 -6.78 -15.81 -0.30
C LEU A 219 -6.01 -14.51 -0.09
N GLU A 220 -6.69 -13.38 -0.28
CA GLU A 220 -6.14 -12.06 -0.07
C GLU A 220 -6.25 -11.64 1.41
N LYS A 221 -5.18 -11.85 2.19
CA LYS A 221 -5.17 -11.62 3.66
C LYS A 221 -5.66 -10.24 4.08
N LYS A 222 -5.33 -9.19 3.31
CA LYS A 222 -5.72 -7.80 3.62
C LYS A 222 -7.24 -7.63 3.65
N THR A 223 -7.96 -8.28 2.74
CA THR A 223 -9.42 -8.19 2.63
C THR A 223 -10.13 -9.40 3.24
N LYS A 224 -9.38 -10.43 3.65
CA LYS A 224 -9.89 -11.73 4.13
C LYS A 224 -10.86 -12.39 3.14
N LYS A 225 -10.67 -12.13 1.85
CA LYS A 225 -11.52 -12.63 0.76
C LYS A 225 -10.74 -13.57 -0.14
N ARG A 226 -11.44 -14.58 -0.64
CA ARG A 226 -10.94 -15.53 -1.64
C ARG A 226 -11.42 -15.08 -3.01
N TYR A 227 -10.52 -15.12 -3.97
CA TYR A 227 -10.79 -14.77 -5.36
C TYR A 227 -10.30 -15.89 -6.25
N ASP A 228 -11.14 -16.27 -7.21
CA ASP A 228 -10.74 -17.17 -8.27
C ASP A 228 -10.06 -16.38 -9.37
N LYS A 229 -9.00 -16.96 -9.90
CA LYS A 229 -8.04 -16.34 -10.80
C LYS A 229 -7.84 -17.22 -12.00
N LEU A 230 -7.45 -16.59 -13.09
CA LEU A 230 -7.24 -17.23 -14.37
C LEU A 230 -5.79 -17.07 -14.79
N ILE A 231 -5.29 -18.05 -15.53
CA ILE A 231 -3.99 -18.05 -16.20
C ILE A 231 -4.27 -18.43 -17.65
N PHE A 232 -3.98 -17.52 -18.59
CA PHE A 232 -4.23 -17.77 -20.02
C PHE A 232 -2.97 -17.89 -20.87
N GLN A 233 -1.85 -17.30 -20.46
CA GLN A 233 -0.66 -17.30 -21.28
C GLN A 233 -0.13 -18.74 -21.49
N PRO A 234 -0.03 -19.22 -22.75
CA PRO A 234 0.34 -20.62 -23.03
C PRO A 234 1.70 -21.04 -22.46
N THR A 235 2.68 -20.14 -22.50
CA THR A 235 4.03 -20.39 -21.95
C THR A 235 4.00 -20.57 -20.43
N VAL A 236 3.17 -19.78 -19.72
CA VAL A 236 2.97 -19.93 -18.27
C VAL A 236 2.20 -21.20 -17.97
N LEU A 237 1.14 -21.50 -18.73
CA LEU A 237 0.34 -22.71 -18.55
C LEU A 237 1.17 -24.00 -18.66
N LYS A 238 2.07 -24.06 -19.66
CA LYS A 238 2.98 -25.19 -19.82
C LYS A 238 3.78 -25.45 -18.55
N HIS A 239 4.41 -24.42 -17.99
CA HIS A 239 5.21 -24.56 -16.77
C HIS A 239 4.34 -24.82 -15.52
N VAL A 240 3.14 -24.24 -15.45
CA VAL A 240 2.21 -24.46 -14.34
C VAL A 240 1.78 -25.92 -14.23
N LYS A 241 1.60 -26.62 -15.34
CA LYS A 241 1.29 -28.07 -15.36
C LYS A 241 2.40 -28.93 -14.76
N GLU A 242 3.63 -28.48 -14.87
CA GLU A 242 4.81 -29.16 -14.37
C GLU A 242 5.09 -28.82 -12.88
N LEU A 243 4.42 -27.80 -12.32
CA LEU A 243 4.58 -27.40 -10.93
C LEU A 243 4.02 -28.43 -9.96
N SER A 244 4.79 -28.69 -8.90
CA SER A 244 4.28 -29.37 -7.71
C SER A 244 3.21 -28.52 -7.04
N GLN A 245 1.97 -29.02 -7.06
CA GLN A 245 0.85 -28.38 -6.37
C GLN A 245 1.13 -28.27 -4.87
N ASN A 246 0.63 -27.18 -4.26
CA ASN A 246 0.73 -26.85 -2.84
C ASN A 246 2.17 -26.67 -2.30
N LYS A 247 3.17 -26.49 -3.16
CA LYS A 247 4.54 -26.13 -2.77
C LYS A 247 4.90 -24.71 -3.22
N PRO A 248 5.67 -23.93 -2.45
CA PRO A 248 6.11 -22.61 -2.90
C PRO A 248 6.87 -22.71 -4.23
N ILE A 249 6.67 -21.73 -5.13
CA ILE A 249 7.45 -21.64 -6.38
C ILE A 249 8.92 -21.35 -6.07
N ILE A 250 9.17 -20.49 -5.08
CA ILE A 250 10.50 -20.13 -4.58
C ILE A 250 10.57 -20.47 -3.10
N GLU A 251 11.62 -21.17 -2.69
CA GLU A 251 11.89 -21.47 -1.29
C GLU A 251 12.57 -20.28 -0.58
N GLY A 252 12.24 -20.09 0.70
CA GLY A 252 12.87 -19.08 1.56
C GLY A 252 11.90 -18.19 2.31
N THR A 253 12.46 -17.19 3.00
CA THR A 253 11.65 -16.23 3.76
C THR A 253 11.06 -15.16 2.85
N GLN A 254 9.86 -14.67 3.19
CA GLN A 254 9.17 -13.66 2.38
C GLN A 254 10.04 -12.41 2.15
N ASP A 255 10.79 -11.96 3.16
CA ASP A 255 11.61 -10.75 3.06
C ASP A 255 12.78 -10.94 2.10
N MET A 256 13.44 -12.11 2.13
CA MET A 256 14.52 -12.45 1.22
C MET A 256 14.01 -12.53 -0.23
N ILE A 257 12.91 -13.26 -0.45
CA ILE A 257 12.30 -13.39 -1.78
C ILE A 257 11.86 -12.01 -2.28
N SER A 258 11.21 -11.21 -1.43
CA SER A 258 10.77 -9.86 -1.78
C SER A 258 11.93 -8.94 -2.15
N ALA A 259 13.05 -8.99 -1.42
CA ALA A 259 14.21 -8.15 -1.69
C ALA A 259 14.85 -8.53 -3.03
N LYS A 260 15.08 -9.83 -3.25
CA LYS A 260 15.68 -10.35 -4.49
C LYS A 260 14.78 -10.05 -5.69
N TYR A 261 13.50 -10.35 -5.59
CA TYR A 261 12.54 -10.12 -6.67
C TYR A 261 12.40 -8.64 -7.02
N ALA A 262 12.35 -7.76 -6.02
CA ALA A 262 12.34 -6.32 -6.24
C ALA A 262 13.63 -5.82 -6.92
N GLY A 263 14.79 -6.44 -6.65
CA GLY A 263 16.05 -6.15 -7.35
C GLY A 263 15.96 -6.49 -8.84
N MET A 264 15.60 -7.74 -9.16
CA MET A 264 15.48 -8.22 -10.54
C MET A 264 14.52 -7.38 -11.38
N LEU A 265 13.36 -7.03 -10.81
CA LEU A 265 12.37 -6.21 -11.50
C LEU A 265 12.88 -4.79 -11.77
N ARG A 266 13.66 -4.18 -10.86
CA ARG A 266 14.25 -2.86 -11.10
C ARG A 266 15.27 -2.90 -12.21
N GLU A 267 16.10 -3.94 -12.27
CA GLU A 267 17.04 -4.12 -13.37
C GLU A 267 16.31 -4.19 -14.70
N TYR A 268 15.26 -5.01 -14.78
CA TYR A 268 14.44 -5.10 -15.97
C TYR A 268 13.76 -3.78 -16.32
N TYR A 269 13.19 -3.06 -15.33
CA TYR A 269 12.54 -1.76 -15.57
C TYR A 269 13.52 -0.67 -16.02
N VAL A 270 14.81 -0.78 -15.69
CA VAL A 270 15.85 0.08 -16.25
C VAL A 270 16.13 -0.31 -17.71
N GLU A 271 16.20 -1.60 -18.02
CA GLU A 271 16.44 -2.09 -19.38
C GLU A 271 15.35 -1.65 -20.37
N ILE A 272 14.09 -1.61 -19.93
CA ILE A 272 12.95 -1.15 -20.75
C ILE A 272 12.63 0.33 -20.58
N GLU A 273 13.57 1.12 -20.04
CA GLU A 273 13.49 2.58 -19.90
C GLU A 273 12.25 3.10 -19.13
N LYS A 274 11.66 2.28 -18.25
CA LYS A 274 10.58 2.71 -17.35
C LYS A 274 11.09 3.51 -16.15
N MET A 275 12.39 3.39 -15.88
CA MET A 275 13.12 4.18 -14.90
C MET A 275 14.62 4.21 -15.23
N GLU A 276 15.34 5.17 -14.65
CA GLU A 276 16.79 5.30 -14.69
C GLU A 276 17.40 4.72 -13.41
N ARG A 277 18.64 4.23 -13.54
CA ARG A 277 19.41 3.74 -12.40
C ARG A 277 19.78 4.93 -11.49
N ASP A 278 19.71 4.72 -10.18
CA ASP A 278 20.09 5.68 -9.13
C ASP A 278 19.31 7.02 -9.10
N GLN A 279 18.28 7.18 -9.94
CA GLN A 279 17.42 8.36 -9.92
C GLN A 279 16.39 8.29 -8.77
N VAL A 280 16.30 9.38 -7.99
CA VAL A 280 15.28 9.53 -6.95
C VAL A 280 14.04 10.19 -7.53
N TYR A 281 12.95 9.43 -7.65
CA TYR A 281 11.68 9.93 -8.16
C TYR A 281 10.82 10.56 -7.07
N LYS A 282 10.05 11.58 -7.44
CA LYS A 282 8.99 12.14 -6.57
C LYS A 282 7.77 11.22 -6.56
N LYS A 283 7.12 11.08 -5.41
CA LYS A 283 5.83 10.37 -5.34
C LYS A 283 4.80 11.03 -6.27
N GLY A 284 4.10 10.23 -7.06
CA GLY A 284 3.09 10.68 -8.03
C GLY A 284 3.55 10.60 -9.49
N VAL A 285 4.84 10.37 -9.76
CA VAL A 285 5.30 10.05 -11.13
C VAL A 285 5.39 8.54 -11.35
N GLU A 286 5.19 8.08 -12.59
CA GLU A 286 5.14 6.66 -12.92
C GLU A 286 6.41 5.90 -12.50
N ALA A 287 7.59 6.46 -12.82
CA ALA A 287 8.91 5.92 -12.46
C ALA A 287 9.10 5.70 -10.95
N TRP A 288 8.40 6.45 -10.11
CA TRP A 288 8.42 6.22 -8.65
C TRP A 288 7.88 4.83 -8.30
N MET A 289 6.84 4.34 -8.98
CA MET A 289 6.27 3.03 -8.73
C MET A 289 7.22 1.91 -9.14
N TYR A 290 7.82 1.98 -10.32
CA TYR A 290 8.82 1.02 -10.78
C TYR A 290 10.02 0.96 -9.81
N SER A 291 10.49 2.11 -9.33
CA SER A 291 11.64 2.18 -8.41
C SER A 291 11.29 1.77 -6.96
N ASN A 292 10.21 2.30 -6.38
CA ASN A 292 9.91 2.15 -4.95
C ASN A 292 8.99 0.98 -4.64
N ARG A 293 8.18 0.53 -5.60
CA ARG A 293 7.22 -0.56 -5.44
C ARG A 293 7.19 -1.51 -6.64
N PRO A 294 8.37 -2.03 -7.09
CA PRO A 294 8.48 -2.80 -8.34
C PRO A 294 7.53 -4.01 -8.39
N ILE A 295 7.42 -4.76 -7.30
CA ILE A 295 6.52 -5.93 -7.25
C ILE A 295 5.04 -5.51 -7.30
N TYR A 296 4.68 -4.36 -6.73
CA TYR A 296 3.30 -3.88 -6.75
C TYR A 296 2.89 -3.37 -8.14
N THR A 297 3.85 -2.88 -8.93
CA THR A 297 3.66 -2.45 -10.33
C THR A 297 3.11 -3.59 -11.20
N ILE A 298 3.52 -4.84 -10.95
CA ILE A 298 2.99 -6.01 -11.67
C ILE A 298 1.47 -6.09 -11.53
N ARG A 299 0.93 -5.88 -10.33
CA ARG A 299 -0.53 -5.87 -10.11
C ARG A 299 -1.23 -4.73 -10.88
N HIS A 300 -0.58 -3.58 -11.05
CA HIS A 300 -1.13 -2.50 -11.88
C HIS A 300 -1.17 -2.88 -13.35
N SER A 301 -0.04 -3.34 -13.88
CA SER A 301 0.11 -3.80 -15.25
C SER A 301 -0.89 -4.91 -15.60
N ALA A 302 -0.98 -5.92 -14.74
CA ALA A 302 -1.86 -7.06 -14.91
C ALA A 302 -3.35 -6.71 -14.87
N ALA A 303 -3.77 -5.82 -13.97
CA ALA A 303 -5.16 -5.37 -13.92
C ALA A 303 -5.58 -4.75 -15.26
N LEU A 304 -4.70 -3.96 -15.88
CA LEU A 304 -4.95 -3.38 -17.20
C LEU A 304 -4.94 -4.42 -18.31
N MET A 305 -4.03 -5.39 -18.29
CA MET A 305 -4.06 -6.52 -19.23
C MET A 305 -5.42 -7.24 -19.17
N TRP A 306 -5.93 -7.54 -17.97
CA TRP A 306 -7.23 -8.16 -17.79
C TRP A 306 -8.39 -7.30 -18.26
N MET A 307 -8.30 -5.98 -18.08
CA MET A 307 -9.26 -5.06 -18.67
C MET A 307 -9.25 -5.14 -20.19
N ARG A 308 -8.08 -5.17 -20.85
CA ARG A 308 -8.00 -5.36 -22.32
C ARG A 308 -8.61 -6.70 -22.75
N ARG A 309 -8.26 -7.79 -22.06
CA ARG A 309 -8.77 -9.16 -22.36
C ARG A 309 -10.29 -9.28 -22.19
N THR A 310 -10.90 -8.48 -21.31
CA THR A 310 -12.35 -8.52 -21.04
C THR A 310 -13.12 -7.41 -21.75
N GLY A 311 -12.53 -6.74 -22.75
CA GLY A 311 -13.20 -5.64 -23.46
C GLY A 311 -13.55 -4.46 -22.53
N PHE A 312 -12.68 -4.19 -21.57
CA PHE A 312 -12.80 -3.19 -20.50
C PHE A 312 -14.00 -3.39 -19.56
N ASN A 313 -14.48 -4.63 -19.40
CA ASN A 313 -15.50 -4.95 -18.41
C ASN A 313 -14.90 -4.98 -16.98
N LEU A 314 -15.01 -3.83 -16.29
CA LEU A 314 -14.49 -3.66 -14.93
C LEU A 314 -15.11 -4.62 -13.92
N GLU A 315 -16.37 -5.06 -14.12
CA GLU A 315 -17.04 -5.95 -13.17
C GLU A 315 -16.43 -7.35 -13.19
N LEU A 316 -16.11 -7.88 -14.38
CA LEU A 316 -15.44 -9.18 -14.52
C LEU A 316 -14.05 -9.15 -13.87
N VAL A 317 -13.27 -8.09 -14.12
CA VAL A 317 -11.95 -7.94 -13.50
C VAL A 317 -12.05 -7.71 -11.98
N ALA A 318 -13.08 -6.99 -11.52
CA ALA A 318 -13.32 -6.79 -10.09
C ALA A 318 -13.58 -8.12 -9.37
N LYS A 319 -14.42 -9.00 -9.93
CA LYS A 319 -14.70 -10.33 -9.35
C LYS A 319 -13.46 -11.18 -9.11
N MET A 320 -12.39 -10.93 -9.86
CA MET A 320 -11.13 -11.62 -9.70
C MET A 320 -10.20 -10.98 -8.65
N GLY A 321 -10.46 -9.80 -8.06
CA GLY A 321 -9.52 -9.26 -7.05
C GLY A 321 -9.90 -8.01 -6.26
N TRP A 322 -11.11 -7.49 -6.43
CA TRP A 322 -11.65 -6.32 -5.77
C TRP A 322 -13.13 -6.50 -5.40
N ASP A 323 -13.60 -5.69 -4.47
CA ASP A 323 -15.01 -5.74 -4.03
C ASP A 323 -15.95 -5.01 -4.99
N ASP A 324 -15.44 -3.97 -5.63
CA ASP A 324 -16.17 -3.14 -6.58
C ASP A 324 -15.23 -2.59 -7.67
N THR A 325 -15.85 -1.95 -8.67
CA THR A 325 -15.15 -1.34 -9.80
C THR A 325 -14.48 -0.01 -9.45
N LYS A 326 -14.82 0.62 -8.31
CA LYS A 326 -14.35 1.98 -7.96
C LYS A 326 -12.84 2.01 -7.74
N THR A 327 -12.31 0.98 -7.10
CA THR A 327 -10.86 0.90 -6.89
C THR A 327 -10.11 0.71 -8.21
N LEU A 328 -10.65 -0.13 -9.10
CA LEU A 328 -10.06 -0.40 -10.41
C LEU A 328 -10.03 0.86 -11.28
N SER A 329 -11.19 1.53 -11.44
CA SER A 329 -11.31 2.72 -12.28
C SER A 329 -10.51 3.91 -11.75
N LYS A 330 -10.38 4.04 -10.41
CA LYS A 330 -9.63 5.14 -9.81
C LYS A 330 -8.12 4.93 -9.85
N PHE A 331 -7.63 3.71 -9.59
CA PHE A 331 -6.19 3.51 -9.29
C PHE A 331 -5.45 2.59 -10.27
N TYR A 332 -6.14 1.72 -10.99
CA TYR A 332 -5.51 0.65 -11.79
C TYR A 332 -5.61 0.89 -13.28
N ALA A 333 -6.76 1.37 -13.78
CA ALA A 333 -6.85 1.88 -15.13
C ALA A 333 -7.87 3.01 -15.17
N ARG A 334 -7.37 4.18 -15.57
CA ARG A 334 -8.24 5.26 -15.96
C ARG A 334 -8.74 4.97 -17.36
N THR A 335 -10.01 4.59 -17.50
CA THR A 335 -10.65 4.48 -18.80
C THR A 335 -10.55 5.82 -19.53
N THR A 336 -9.98 5.77 -20.72
CA THR A 336 -9.83 6.88 -21.66
C THR A 336 -10.88 6.78 -22.75
N VAL A 337 -11.08 7.86 -23.51
CA VAL A 337 -12.00 7.87 -24.67
C VAL A 337 -11.65 6.77 -25.68
N ASN A 338 -10.36 6.46 -25.85
CA ASN A 338 -9.90 5.40 -26.75
C ASN A 338 -10.43 4.01 -26.33
N ASN A 339 -10.71 3.78 -25.05
CA ASN A 339 -11.23 2.50 -24.57
C ASN A 339 -12.70 2.29 -24.95
N ILE A 340 -13.43 3.34 -25.35
CA ILE A 340 -14.79 3.22 -25.88
C ILE A 340 -14.78 2.39 -27.18
N MET A 341 -13.81 2.63 -28.06
CA MET A 341 -13.66 1.89 -29.31
C MET A 341 -13.24 0.42 -29.11
N GLN A 342 -12.74 0.11 -27.91
CA GLN A 342 -12.28 -1.22 -27.53
C GLN A 342 -13.31 -1.97 -26.69
N ALA A 343 -14.40 -1.31 -26.29
CA ALA A 343 -15.44 -1.89 -25.45
C ALA A 343 -16.13 -3.05 -26.17
N GLY A 344 -16.29 -4.17 -25.48
CA GLY A 344 -16.93 -5.38 -26.04
C GLY A 344 -16.05 -6.23 -26.95
N ASN A 345 -14.82 -5.78 -27.28
CA ASN A 345 -13.85 -6.58 -28.02
C ASN A 345 -12.93 -7.33 -27.05
N CYS A 346 -13.01 -8.67 -27.02
CA CYS A 346 -12.10 -9.51 -26.23
C CYS A 346 -10.77 -9.66 -26.96
N TYR A 347 -9.70 -9.03 -26.48
CA TYR A 347 -8.38 -9.04 -27.15
C TYR A 347 -7.70 -10.40 -27.10
N TYR A 348 -8.14 -11.29 -26.20
CA TYR A 348 -7.64 -12.67 -26.16
C TYR A 348 -8.29 -13.52 -27.25
N CYS A 349 -9.62 -13.46 -27.41
CA CYS A 349 -10.34 -14.21 -28.43
C CYS A 349 -10.17 -13.62 -29.84
N ARG A 350 -10.07 -12.29 -29.92
CA ARG A 350 -9.96 -11.51 -31.17
C ARG A 350 -8.83 -10.48 -31.02
N PRO A 351 -7.56 -10.93 -31.06
CA PRO A 351 -6.43 -10.03 -30.97
C PRO A 351 -6.45 -9.03 -32.14
N PRO A 352 -6.15 -7.74 -31.91
CA PRO A 352 -6.14 -6.74 -32.96
C PRO A 352 -5.08 -7.08 -34.02
N SER A 353 -5.41 -6.85 -35.30
CA SER A 353 -4.52 -7.13 -36.44
C SER A 353 -3.37 -6.13 -36.60
N ALA A 354 -3.40 -5.02 -35.86
CA ALA A 354 -2.34 -4.02 -35.80
C ALA A 354 -2.05 -3.66 -34.33
N GLU A 355 -0.80 -3.28 -34.02
CA GLU A 355 -0.39 -2.90 -32.66
C GLU A 355 -1.26 -1.75 -32.11
N THR A 356 -1.85 -1.97 -30.94
CA THR A 356 -2.58 -0.93 -30.21
C THR A 356 -1.75 -0.44 -29.04
N ASN A 357 -1.37 0.84 -29.06
CA ASN A 357 -0.62 1.54 -27.99
C ASN A 357 -1.32 1.57 -26.62
#